data_AF-A0A2E8L715-F1
#
_entry.id   AF-A0A2E8L715-F1
#
_cell.length_a   1.000
_cell.length_b   1.000
_cell.length_c   1.000
_cell.angle_alpha   90.00
_cell.angle_beta   90.00
_cell.angle_gamma   90.00
#
_symmetry.space_group_name_H-M   'P 1'
#
loop_
_entity.id
_entity.type
_entity.pdbx_description
1 polymer ?
#
loop_
_entity_poly.entity_id
_entity_poly.type
_entity_poly.pdbx_seq_one_letter_code
_entity_poly.pdbx_strand_id
1 'polypeptide(L)' 'METLLVFSLTLTLNGAQVGATSYWESIDRCRYFARRLENQRAERNVKQPNNTGYIATCTPVVIDKRKDTYWR' A
#
# COMPACT_ATOMS: atom_id res chain seq x y z
N MET A 1 -19.31 -12.32 12.44
CA MET A 1 -18.17 -11.65 11.78
C MET A 1 -18.52 -11.57 10.31
N GLU A 2 -18.49 -10.37 9.73
CA GLU A 2 -18.75 -10.20 8.30
C GLU A 2 -17.39 -9.95 7.63
N THR A 3 -16.88 -10.96 6.93
CA THR A 3 -15.55 -10.92 6.35
C THR A 3 -15.58 -10.47 4.89
N LEU A 4 -14.47 -9.89 4.42
CA LEU A 4 -14.29 -9.49 3.03
C LEU A 4 -12.85 -9.75 2.58
N LEU A 5 -12.70 -10.31 1.37
CA LEU A 5 -11.42 -10.38 0.70
C LEU A 5 -11.13 -9.02 0.05
N VAL A 6 -10.01 -8.40 0.45
CA VAL A 6 -9.53 -7.12 -0.06
C VAL A 6 -8.03 -7.21 -0.35
N PHE A 7 -7.46 -6.16 -0.90
CA PHE A 7 -6.04 -6.01 -1.16
C PHE A 7 -5.45 -4.97 -0.21
N SER A 8 -4.53 -5.38 0.66
CA SER A 8 -3.81 -4.48 1.55
C SER A 8 -2.65 -3.81 0.80
N LEU A 9 -2.67 -2.48 0.75
CA LEU A 9 -1.54 -1.67 0.35
C LEU A 9 -0.68 -1.36 1.57
N THR A 10 0.55 -1.88 1.56
CA THR A 10 1.53 -1.71 2.63
C THR A 10 2.80 -1.09 2.07
N LEU A 11 3.42 -0.19 2.84
CA LEU A 11 4.73 0.37 2.51
C LEU A 11 5.79 -0.24 3.42
N THR A 12 6.91 -0.67 2.85
CA THR A 12 8.05 -1.20 3.61
C THR A 12 9.32 -0.44 3.29
N LEU A 13 10.08 -0.07 4.32
CA LEU A 13 11.35 0.64 4.24
C LEU A 13 12.40 -0.18 4.99
N ASN A 14 13.48 -0.59 4.32
CA ASN A 14 14.53 -1.45 4.91
C ASN A 14 13.96 -2.72 5.61
N GLY A 15 12.90 -3.31 5.03
CA GLY A 15 12.24 -4.50 5.57
C GLY A 15 11.22 -4.24 6.69
N ALA A 16 11.12 -3.02 7.20
CA ALA A 16 10.12 -2.65 8.20
C ALA A 16 8.90 -1.99 7.55
N GLN A 17 7.70 -2.34 8.00
CA GLN A 17 6.49 -1.63 7.57
C GLN A 17 6.55 -0.17 8.06
N VAL A 18 6.26 0.76 7.15
CA VAL A 18 6.16 2.19 7.44
C VAL A 18 4.79 2.71 7.05
N GLY A 19 4.25 3.63 7.85
CA GLY A 19 2.92 4.20 7.59
C GLY A 19 1.75 3.23 7.83
N ALA A 20 0.55 3.71 7.54
CA ALA A 20 -0.68 2.95 7.73
C ALA A 20 -0.95 2.01 6.55
N THR A 21 -1.41 0.80 6.85
CA THR A 21 -1.99 -0.12 5.85
C THR A 21 -3.32 0.44 5.37
N SER A 22 -3.56 0.41 4.06
CA SER A 22 -4.89 0.71 3.49
C SER A 22 -5.46 -0.51 2.78
N TYR A 23 -6.78 -0.68 2.81
CA TYR A 23 -7.46 -1.84 2.24
C TYR A 23 -8.31 -1.43 1.04
N TRP A 24 -8.23 -2.20 -0.05
CA TRP A 24 -8.89 -1.89 -1.33
C TRP A 24 -9.65 -3.10 -1.84
N GLU A 25 -10.92 -2.96 -2.24
CA GLU A 25 -11.67 -4.07 -2.85
C GLU A 25 -11.13 -4.43 -4.24
N SER A 26 -10.58 -3.46 -4.98
CA SER A 26 -10.05 -3.65 -6.34
C SER A 26 -8.53 -3.79 -6.35
N ILE A 27 -8.02 -4.88 -6.93
CA ILE A 27 -6.59 -5.09 -7.15
C ILE A 27 -5.97 -4.02 -8.05
N ASP A 28 -6.72 -3.56 -9.06
CA ASP A 28 -6.25 -2.55 -10.01
C ASP A 28 -6.09 -1.20 -9.33
N ARG A 29 -7.02 -0.82 -8.45
CA ARG A 29 -6.89 0.40 -7.64
C ARG A 29 -5.73 0.29 -6.66
N CYS A 30 -5.60 -0.83 -5.95
CA CYS A 30 -4.46 -1.05 -5.05
C CYS A 30 -3.13 -0.87 -5.82
N ARG A 31 -2.99 -1.55 -6.96
CA ARG A 31 -1.80 -1.47 -7.82
C ARG A 31 -1.55 -0.06 -8.36
N TYR A 32 -2.60 0.65 -8.74
CA TYR A 32 -2.49 2.04 -9.19
C TYR A 32 -1.87 2.94 -8.11
N PHE A 33 -2.33 2.83 -6.87
CA PHE A 33 -1.78 3.61 -5.76
C PHE A 33 -0.36 3.16 -5.40
N ALA A 34 -0.10 1.84 -5.36
CA ALA A 34 1.25 1.31 -5.16
C ALA A 34 2.25 1.91 -6.17
N ARG A 35 1.90 1.87 -7.46
CA ARG A 35 2.73 2.45 -8.53
C ARG A 35 2.89 3.96 -8.40
N ARG A 36 1.84 4.69 -8.00
CA ARG A 36 1.96 6.14 -7.78
C ARG A 36 2.91 6.48 -6.65
N LEU A 37 2.89 5.73 -5.56
CA LEU A 37 3.83 5.91 -4.45
C LEU A 37 5.26 5.60 -4.89
N GLU A 38 5.47 4.53 -5.66
CA GLU A 38 6.79 4.22 -6.23
C GLU A 38 7.27 5.25 -7.25
N ASN A 39 6.37 5.86 -8.04
CA ASN A 39 6.74 6.91 -8.97
C ASN A 39 7.09 8.23 -8.25
N GLN A 40 6.39 8.55 -7.16
CA GLN A 40 6.78 9.68 -6.29
C GLN A 40 8.17 9.48 -5.70
N ARG A 41 8.58 8.23 -5.42
CA ARG A 41 9.98 7.90 -5.09
C ARG A 41 10.91 8.23 -6.25
N ALA A 42 10.61 7.80 -7.49
CA ALA A 42 11.48 8.06 -8.64
C ALA A 42 11.73 9.56 -8.84
N GLU A 43 10.70 10.40 -8.73
CA GLU A 43 10.83 11.85 -8.83
C GLU A 43 11.61 12.47 -7.66
N ARG A 44 11.45 11.95 -6.44
CA ARG A 44 12.18 12.43 -5.26
C ARG A 44 13.65 12.00 -5.26
N ASN A 45 13.97 10.80 -5.72
CA ASN A 45 15.35 10.30 -5.77
C ASN A 45 16.22 11.07 -6.76
N VAL A 46 15.62 11.61 -7.84
CA VAL A 46 16.31 12.56 -8.74
C VAL A 46 16.73 13.83 -7.99
N LYS A 47 15.97 14.24 -6.96
CA LYS A 47 16.26 15.45 -6.17
C LYS A 47 17.05 15.17 -4.88
N GLN A 48 16.98 13.96 -4.34
CA GLN A 48 17.63 13.55 -3.08
C GLN A 48 18.09 12.09 -3.18
N PRO A 49 19.34 11.83 -3.60
CA PRO A 49 19.84 10.48 -3.90
C PRO A 49 19.97 9.55 -2.69
N ASN A 50 19.86 10.06 -1.46
CA ASN A 50 20.05 9.30 -0.22
C ASN A 50 18.73 8.86 0.45
N ASN A 51 17.59 8.99 -0.23
CA ASN A 51 16.32 8.61 0.38
C ASN A 51 16.14 7.10 0.31
N THR A 52 16.22 6.44 1.46
CA THR A 52 15.98 5.00 1.63
C THR A 52 14.65 4.65 0.97
N GLY A 53 14.69 3.74 0.00
CA GLY A 53 13.54 3.45 -0.85
C GLY A 53 12.49 2.65 -0.09
N TYR A 54 11.25 3.15 -0.06
CA TYR A 54 10.12 2.32 0.32
C TYR A 54 9.64 1.48 -0.88
N ILE A 55 9.13 0.28 -0.59
CA ILE A 55 8.48 -0.64 -1.52
C ILE A 55 6.99 -0.62 -1.21
N ALA A 56 6.14 -0.50 -2.23
CA ALA A 56 4.70 -0.56 -2.06
C ALA A 56 4.16 -1.90 -2.54
N THR A 57 3.52 -2.66 -1.65
CA THR A 57 3.00 -4.00 -1.98
C THR A 57 1.49 -4.07 -1.85
N CYS A 58 0.87 -4.87 -2.72
CA CYS A 58 -0.56 -5.19 -2.68
C CYS A 58 -0.73 -6.69 -2.44
N THR A 59 -1.26 -7.07 -1.29
CA THR A 59 -1.42 -8.47 -0.88
C THR A 59 -2.89 -8.77 -0.59
N PRO A 60 -3.45 -9.90 -1.04
CA PRO A 60 -4.81 -10.29 -0.68
C PRO A 60 -4.89 -10.61 0.82
N VAL A 61 -5.87 -10.04 1.51
CA VAL A 61 -6.12 -10.24 2.95
C VAL A 61 -7.62 -10.32 3.24
N VAL A 62 -7.99 -11.06 4.28
CA VAL A 62 -9.37 -11.09 4.79
C VAL A 62 -9.49 -10.11 5.95
N ILE A 63 -10.40 -9.16 5.85
CA ILE A 63 -10.68 -8.15 6.89
C ILE A 63 -12.06 -8.34 7.50
N ASP A 64 -12.31 -7.75 8.68
CA ASP A 64 -13.65 -7.66 9.27
C ASP A 64 -14.29 -6.34 8.85
N LYS A 65 -15.34 -6.41 8.02
CA LYS A 65 -16.01 -5.21 7.46
C LYS A 65 -16.55 -4.25 8.52
N ARG A 66 -16.77 -4.72 9.76
CA ARG A 66 -17.29 -3.89 10.86
C ARG A 66 -16.20 -3.17 11.64
N LYS A 67 -14.94 -3.57 11.48
CA LYS A 67 -13.79 -3.05 12.23
C LYS A 67 -12.82 -2.31 11.33
N ASP A 68 -12.68 -2.75 10.09
CA ASP A 68 -11.67 -2.27 9.16
C ASP A 68 -12.28 -1.32 8.11
N THR A 69 -11.63 -0.17 7.91
CA THR A 69 -11.97 0.77 6.83
C THR A 69 -11.35 0.29 5.52
N TYR A 70 -12.16 0.18 4.47
CA TYR A 70 -11.70 -0.22 3.14
C TYR A 70 -12.30 0.67 2.05
N TRP A 71 -11.63 0.71 0.90
CA TRP A 71 -12.00 1.53 -0.25
C TRP A 71 -12.52 0.67 -1.39
N ARG A 72 -13.67 1.04 -1.95
CA ARG A 72 -14.24 0.42 -3.16
C ARG A 72 -13.75 1.14 -4.41
#